data_AF-A0A159YY90-F1
#
_entry.id   AF-A0A159YY90-F1
#
_cell.length_a   1.000
_cell.length_b   1.000
_cell.length_c   1.000
_cell.angle_alpha   90.00
_cell.angle_beta   90.00
_cell.angle_gamma   90.00
#
_symmetry.space_group_name_H-M   'P 1'
#
loop_
_entity.id
_entity.type
_entity.pdbx_description
1 polymer ?
#
loop_
_entity_poly.entity_id
_entity_poly.type
_entity_poly.pdbx_seq_one_letter_code
_entity_poly.pdbx_strand_id
1 'polypeptide(L)'
;MPLAQANAPRRESATPIAEPADATERGAILRGEDPELEAEIAAANRPPRRELLPDIEEINSTLRATSERGREAAAVDAPEALRRRRSGFRLGFGLSLGLVLVLLGVYLGAPRISAQLPGAAPALASYVGAIDQGRIWLDRTVTTRIEALTSGN
;
A
#
# COMPACT_ATOMS: atom_id res chain seq x y z
N MET A 1 22.47 -6.25 67.52
CA MET A 1 23.02 -7.38 68.30
C MET A 1 21.85 -8.26 68.74
N PRO A 2 22.02 -9.57 68.96
CA PRO A 2 22.02 -10.72 68.05
C PRO A 2 20.76 -11.62 68.29
N LEU A 3 20.45 -12.70 67.56
CA LEU A 3 20.95 -14.10 67.61
C LEU A 3 20.27 -14.82 66.41
N ALA A 4 20.94 -15.32 65.37
CA ALA A 4 21.74 -16.54 65.25
C ALA A 4 21.09 -17.84 65.76
N GLN A 5 21.01 -18.83 64.83
CA GLN A 5 20.88 -20.29 65.03
C GLN A 5 19.46 -20.82 65.37
N ALA A 6 18.97 -21.93 64.84
CA ALA A 6 19.65 -23.11 64.33
C ALA A 6 18.77 -23.92 63.37
N ASN A 7 19.32 -24.35 62.24
CA ASN A 7 18.92 -25.61 61.63
C ASN A 7 20.16 -26.30 61.09
N ALA A 8 20.47 -27.45 61.67
CA ALA A 8 21.51 -28.39 61.28
C ALA A 8 21.12 -29.76 61.85
N PRO A 9 21.80 -30.86 61.49
CA PRO A 9 22.11 -31.35 60.15
C PRO A 9 21.61 -32.81 60.01
N ARG A 10 21.51 -33.34 58.79
CA ARG A 10 21.52 -34.81 58.63
C ARG A 10 22.40 -35.21 57.45
N ARG A 11 23.69 -35.41 57.76
CA ARG A 11 24.57 -36.42 57.16
C ARG A 11 24.03 -37.78 57.64
N GLU A 12 24.12 -38.94 56.98
CA GLU A 12 25.13 -39.51 56.12
C GLU A 12 24.61 -40.91 55.69
N SER A 13 24.84 -41.34 54.46
CA SER A 13 25.10 -42.74 54.06
C SER A 13 25.42 -42.69 52.56
N ALA A 14 26.70 -42.56 52.22
CA ALA A 14 27.62 -43.66 51.95
C ALA A 14 27.82 -43.82 50.44
N THR A 15 28.96 -43.33 49.99
CA THR A 15 29.55 -43.45 48.64
C THR A 15 29.79 -44.93 48.30
N PRO A 16 29.82 -45.30 47.00
CA PRO A 16 31.14 -45.43 46.38
C PRO A 16 31.23 -44.84 44.96
N ILE A 17 32.38 -44.22 44.75
CA ILE A 17 32.97 -43.74 43.51
C ILE A 17 33.07 -44.89 42.48
N ALA A 18 32.51 -44.69 41.29
CA ALA A 18 32.89 -45.41 40.08
C ALA A 18 33.02 -44.37 38.95
N GLU A 19 34.23 -44.32 38.40
CA GLU A 19 34.70 -43.46 37.31
C GLU A 19 34.41 -44.13 35.94
N PRO A 20 34.89 -43.60 34.81
CA PRO A 20 34.13 -42.92 33.76
C PRO A 20 33.84 -43.82 32.55
N ALA A 21 32.60 -43.87 32.08
CA ALA A 21 32.28 -44.49 30.81
C ALA A 21 31.05 -43.85 30.17
N ASP A 22 31.19 -42.62 29.69
CA ASP A 22 30.43 -42.16 28.52
C ASP A 22 30.96 -40.84 27.95
N ALA A 23 32.29 -40.77 27.79
CA ALA A 23 32.95 -39.67 27.08
C ALA A 23 32.96 -39.86 25.55
N THR A 24 32.28 -40.89 25.02
CA THR A 24 32.24 -41.17 23.57
C THR A 24 30.99 -40.57 22.91
N GLU A 25 29.90 -40.34 23.63
CA GLU A 25 28.64 -39.90 23.02
C GLU A 25 28.57 -38.38 22.76
N ARG A 26 29.43 -37.58 23.40
CA ARG A 26 29.46 -36.11 23.19
C ARG A 26 30.35 -35.67 22.04
N GLY A 27 31.14 -36.58 21.46
CA GLY A 27 32.04 -36.30 20.34
C GLY A 27 31.39 -36.30 18.95
N ALA A 28 30.11 -36.69 18.84
CA ALA A 28 29.43 -36.85 17.56
C ALA A 28 28.54 -35.65 17.14
N ILE A 29 28.43 -34.60 17.98
CA ILE A 29 27.59 -33.42 17.69
C ILE A 29 28.40 -32.30 16.99
N LEU A 30 29.72 -32.46 16.81
CA LEU A 30 30.63 -31.43 16.26
C LEU A 30 31.07 -31.67 14.81
N ARG A 31 30.35 -32.49 14.05
CA ARG A 31 30.56 -32.71 12.62
C ARG A 31 29.19 -33.05 12.01
N GLY A 32 28.32 -32.08 11.79
CA GLY A 32 28.55 -31.06 10.78
C GLY A 32 28.44 -31.73 9.41
N GLU A 33 27.22 -32.19 9.09
CA GLU A 33 26.68 -32.60 7.78
C GLU A 33 25.38 -33.36 8.09
N ASP A 34 24.33 -32.66 8.52
CA ASP A 34 22.98 -33.20 8.48
C ASP A 34 22.49 -33.03 7.03
N PRO A 35 22.49 -34.09 6.19
CA PRO A 35 22.10 -33.98 4.79
C PRO A 35 20.63 -33.54 4.64
N GLU A 36 19.84 -33.75 5.69
CA GLU A 36 18.45 -33.34 5.79
C GLU A 36 18.32 -31.83 6.03
N LEU A 37 19.19 -31.25 6.87
CA LEU A 37 19.27 -29.80 7.08
C LEU A 37 19.82 -29.09 5.85
N GLU A 38 20.84 -29.65 5.20
CA GLU A 38 21.35 -29.11 3.93
C GLU A 38 20.34 -29.21 2.79
N ALA A 39 19.58 -30.31 2.71
CA ALA A 39 18.51 -30.45 1.73
C ALA A 39 17.36 -29.47 2.01
N GLU A 40 17.03 -29.22 3.28
CA GLU A 40 16.03 -28.24 3.69
C GLU A 40 16.48 -26.80 3.38
N ILE A 41 17.74 -26.47 3.66
CA ILE A 41 18.34 -25.17 3.32
C ILE A 41 18.46 -24.99 1.80
N ALA A 42 18.79 -26.03 1.03
CA ALA A 42 18.84 -25.99 -0.43
C ALA A 42 17.45 -25.90 -1.08
N ALA A 43 16.43 -26.51 -0.46
CA ALA A 43 15.04 -26.37 -0.86
C ALA A 43 14.49 -24.97 -0.54
N ALA A 44 14.88 -24.39 0.60
CA ALA A 44 14.52 -23.03 1.01
C ALA A 44 15.24 -21.93 0.22
N ASN A 45 16.49 -22.18 -0.21
CA ASN A 45 17.29 -21.27 -1.05
C ASN A 45 17.11 -21.49 -2.56
N ARG A 46 16.17 -22.36 -2.97
CA ARG A 46 15.80 -22.45 -4.38
C ARG A 46 15.21 -21.11 -4.80
N PRO A 47 15.76 -20.42 -5.82
CA PRO A 47 15.16 -19.18 -6.31
C PRO A 47 13.70 -19.45 -6.64
N PRO A 48 12.76 -18.60 -6.20
CA PRO A 48 11.35 -18.79 -6.46
C PRO A 48 11.19 -19.01 -7.97
N ARG A 49 10.58 -20.14 -8.35
CA ARG A 49 10.39 -20.49 -9.76
C ARG A 49 9.79 -19.28 -10.45
N ARG A 50 10.50 -18.82 -11.47
CA ARG A 50 10.23 -17.63 -12.30
C ARG A 50 9.00 -17.85 -13.19
N GLU A 51 7.91 -18.35 -12.60
CA GLU A 51 6.72 -18.89 -13.26
C GLU A 51 5.40 -18.44 -12.58
N LEU A 52 5.41 -17.53 -11.60
CA LEU A 52 4.17 -17.11 -10.94
C LEU A 52 4.08 -15.62 -10.53
N LEU A 53 4.88 -14.77 -11.16
CA LEU A 53 4.44 -13.39 -11.31
C LEU A 53 3.96 -13.25 -12.76
N PRO A 54 2.69 -12.88 -12.99
CA PRO A 54 2.24 -12.45 -14.32
C PRO A 54 3.28 -11.49 -14.87
N ASP A 55 3.75 -11.72 -16.11
CA ASP A 55 4.75 -10.86 -16.73
C ASP A 55 4.24 -9.41 -16.70
N ILE A 56 4.93 -8.53 -15.99
CA ILE A 56 4.67 -7.07 -16.00
C ILE A 56 4.82 -6.47 -17.41
N GLU A 57 5.49 -7.21 -18.32
CA GLU A 57 5.57 -6.91 -19.74
C GLU A 57 4.25 -7.20 -20.47
N GLU A 58 3.40 -8.11 -19.98
CA GLU A 58 2.07 -8.41 -20.56
C GLU A 58 1.04 -7.32 -20.20
N ILE A 59 1.06 -6.80 -18.96
CA ILE A 59 0.16 -5.71 -18.54
C ILE A 59 0.43 -4.43 -19.36
N ASN A 60 1.70 -4.07 -19.59
CA ASN A 60 2.03 -2.93 -20.43
C ASN A 60 1.83 -3.20 -21.93
N SER A 61 2.03 -4.44 -22.38
CA SER A 61 1.81 -4.82 -23.77
C SER A 61 0.33 -4.83 -24.14
N THR A 62 -0.59 -5.23 -23.25
CA THR A 62 -2.03 -5.15 -23.51
C THR A 62 -2.52 -3.70 -23.55
N LEU A 63 -1.98 -2.79 -22.71
CA LEU A 63 -2.28 -1.36 -22.79
C LEU A 63 -1.67 -0.68 -24.03
N ARG A 64 -0.41 -1.01 -24.39
CA ARG A 64 0.24 -0.45 -25.58
C ARG A 64 -0.35 -1.02 -26.87
N ALA A 65 -0.63 -2.31 -26.94
CA ALA A 65 -1.28 -2.93 -28.09
C ALA A 65 -2.75 -2.48 -28.24
N THR A 66 -3.50 -2.26 -27.15
CA THR A 66 -4.87 -1.72 -27.22
C THR A 66 -4.88 -0.24 -27.60
N SER A 67 -3.89 0.54 -27.14
CA SER A 67 -3.76 1.96 -27.52
C SER A 67 -3.21 2.15 -28.94
N GLU A 68 -2.28 1.31 -29.40
CA GLU A 68 -1.72 1.35 -30.76
C GLU A 68 -2.70 0.78 -31.79
N ARG A 69 -3.28 -0.41 -31.55
CA ARG A 69 -4.38 -0.93 -32.38
C ARG A 69 -5.60 0.01 -32.36
N GLY A 70 -5.80 0.72 -31.25
CA GLY A 70 -6.79 1.77 -31.13
C GLY A 70 -6.50 3.02 -31.98
N ARG A 71 -5.24 3.33 -32.29
CA ARG A 71 -4.83 4.47 -33.14
C ARG A 71 -4.68 4.07 -34.61
N GLU A 72 -4.12 2.90 -34.88
CA GLU A 72 -3.79 2.42 -36.22
C GLU A 72 -5.01 1.83 -36.95
N ALA A 73 -5.84 1.02 -36.27
CA ALA A 73 -7.11 0.53 -36.84
C ALA A 73 -8.19 1.62 -36.93
N ALA A 74 -8.01 2.75 -36.25
CA ALA A 74 -8.91 3.90 -36.34
C ALA A 74 -8.58 4.85 -37.52
N ALA A 75 -7.38 4.75 -38.07
CA ALA A 75 -6.91 5.63 -39.14
C ALA A 75 -7.23 5.10 -40.54
N VAL A 76 -7.44 3.78 -40.70
CA VAL A 76 -7.51 3.17 -42.03
C VAL A 76 -8.94 2.87 -42.51
N ASP A 77 -9.90 2.48 -41.65
CA ASP A 77 -11.26 2.16 -42.16
C ASP A 77 -12.36 2.09 -41.08
N ALA A 78 -12.49 3.12 -40.24
CA ALA A 78 -13.59 3.17 -39.27
C ALA A 78 -14.83 3.82 -39.92
N PRO A 79 -16.00 3.13 -40.00
CA PRO A 79 -17.22 3.76 -40.51
C PRO A 79 -17.55 4.99 -39.67
N GLU A 80 -18.07 6.06 -40.29
CA GLU A 80 -18.25 7.36 -39.64
C GLU A 80 -19.04 7.27 -38.32
N ALA A 81 -19.95 6.29 -38.20
CA ALA A 81 -20.69 5.97 -36.98
C ALA A 81 -19.80 5.47 -35.82
N LEU A 82 -18.76 4.68 -36.09
CA LEU A 82 -17.77 4.21 -35.09
C LEU A 82 -16.80 5.33 -34.69
N ARG A 83 -16.39 6.19 -35.64
CA ARG A 83 -15.63 7.43 -35.34
C ARG A 83 -16.43 8.37 -34.43
N ARG A 84 -17.74 8.55 -34.71
CA ARG A 84 -18.65 9.39 -33.91
C ARG A 84 -18.93 8.80 -32.52
N ARG A 85 -18.98 7.46 -32.37
CA ARG A 85 -19.05 6.79 -31.05
C ARG A 85 -17.80 7.04 -30.19
N ARG A 86 -16.59 7.01 -30.77
CA ARG A 86 -15.34 7.32 -30.03
C ARG A 86 -15.18 8.82 -29.72
N SER A 87 -15.77 9.72 -30.50
CA SER A 87 -15.75 11.16 -30.20
C SER A 87 -16.74 11.55 -29.09
N GLY A 88 -17.82 10.79 -28.89
CA GLY A 88 -18.85 11.10 -27.89
C GLY A 88 -18.32 11.14 -26.46
N PHE A 89 -17.45 10.20 -26.08
CA PHE A 89 -16.85 10.19 -24.74
C PHE A 89 -15.92 11.38 -24.50
N ARG A 90 -15.04 11.69 -25.47
CA ARG A 90 -14.12 12.84 -25.37
C ARG A 90 -14.87 14.17 -25.35
N LEU A 91 -15.96 14.28 -26.11
CA LEU A 91 -16.81 15.45 -26.12
C LEU A 91 -17.55 15.62 -24.79
N GLY A 92 -18.12 14.55 -24.24
CA GLY A 92 -18.76 14.57 -22.92
C GLY A 92 -17.77 14.91 -21.80
N PHE A 93 -16.60 14.28 -21.79
CA PHE A 93 -15.54 14.58 -20.82
C PHE A 93 -15.06 16.04 -20.95
N GLY A 94 -14.82 16.52 -22.17
CA GLY A 94 -14.42 17.91 -22.42
C GLY A 94 -15.48 18.91 -21.97
N LEU A 95 -16.77 18.61 -22.20
CA LEU A 95 -17.88 19.42 -21.73
C LEU A 95 -17.94 19.45 -20.20
N SER A 96 -17.79 18.29 -19.54
CA SER A 96 -17.75 18.20 -18.08
C SER A 96 -16.57 18.97 -17.49
N LEU A 97 -15.38 18.86 -18.09
CA LEU A 97 -14.20 19.62 -17.65
C LEU A 97 -14.41 21.13 -17.86
N GLY A 98 -14.96 21.53 -19.00
CA GLY A 98 -15.34 22.91 -19.27
C GLY A 98 -16.33 23.45 -18.24
N LEU A 99 -17.34 22.65 -17.87
CA LEU A 99 -18.30 22.99 -16.83
C LEU A 99 -17.61 23.18 -15.47
N VAL A 100 -16.70 22.29 -15.08
CA VAL A 100 -15.91 22.42 -13.85
C VAL A 100 -15.10 23.72 -13.85
N LEU A 101 -14.45 24.06 -14.96
CA LEU A 101 -13.69 25.31 -15.08
C LEU A 101 -14.58 26.54 -14.97
N VAL A 102 -15.79 26.51 -15.54
CA VAL A 102 -16.78 27.58 -15.39
C VAL A 102 -17.20 27.72 -13.93
N LEU A 103 -17.55 26.62 -13.26
CA LEU A 103 -17.92 26.65 -11.83
C LEU A 103 -16.78 27.18 -10.97
N LEU A 104 -15.54 26.75 -11.25
CA LEU A 104 -14.35 27.28 -10.58
C LEU A 104 -14.20 28.79 -10.80
N GLY A 105 -14.41 29.27 -12.02
CA GLY A 105 -14.42 30.70 -12.34
C GLY A 105 -15.49 31.46 -11.54
N VAL A 106 -16.68 30.89 -11.40
CA VAL A 106 -17.77 31.45 -10.57
C VAL A 106 -17.37 31.49 -9.09
N TYR A 107 -16.76 30.43 -8.57
CA TYR A 107 -16.28 30.37 -7.19
C TYR A 107 -15.23 31.47 -6.90
N LEU A 108 -14.19 31.57 -7.74
CA LEU A 108 -13.14 32.59 -7.60
C LEU A 108 -13.68 34.01 -7.78
N GLY A 109 -14.66 34.18 -8.68
CA GLY A 109 -15.30 35.45 -8.99
C GLY A 109 -16.47 35.81 -8.09
N ALA A 110 -16.88 34.96 -7.14
CA ALA A 110 -18.13 35.11 -6.40
C ALA A 110 -18.31 36.49 -5.74
N PRO A 111 -17.29 37.11 -5.08
CA PRO A 111 -17.43 38.45 -4.51
C PRO A 111 -17.68 39.54 -5.56
N ARG A 112 -17.09 39.40 -6.74
CA ARG A 112 -17.28 40.36 -7.84
C ARG A 112 -18.65 40.20 -8.49
N ILE A 113 -19.10 38.95 -8.66
CA ILE A 113 -20.41 38.64 -9.25
C ILE A 113 -21.53 39.11 -8.31
N SER A 114 -21.40 38.90 -6.99
CA SER A 114 -22.40 39.34 -6.02
C SER A 114 -22.50 40.86 -5.92
N ALA A 115 -21.39 41.59 -6.10
CA ALA A 115 -21.38 43.05 -6.15
C ALA A 115 -22.10 43.61 -7.39
N GLN A 116 -21.97 42.95 -8.54
CA GLN A 116 -22.60 43.37 -9.80
C GLN A 116 -24.05 42.89 -9.92
N LEU A 117 -24.35 41.73 -9.32
CA LEU A 117 -25.66 41.12 -9.35
C LEU A 117 -26.11 40.73 -7.92
N PRO A 118 -26.62 41.71 -7.14
CA PRO A 118 -27.00 41.47 -5.75
C PRO A 118 -28.06 40.38 -5.57
N GLY A 119 -28.95 40.20 -6.55
CA GLY A 119 -29.96 39.13 -6.54
C GLY A 119 -29.37 37.71 -6.55
N ALA A 120 -28.15 37.53 -7.04
CA ALA A 120 -27.47 36.24 -7.05
C ALA A 120 -26.64 35.98 -5.78
N ALA A 121 -26.45 36.99 -4.93
CA ALA A 121 -25.64 36.89 -3.70
C ALA A 121 -26.00 35.71 -2.78
N PRO A 122 -27.29 35.44 -2.45
CA PRO A 122 -27.62 34.31 -1.58
C PRO A 122 -27.26 32.95 -2.21
N ALA A 123 -27.50 32.78 -3.50
CA ALA A 123 -27.16 31.54 -4.21
C ALA A 123 -25.64 31.33 -4.29
N LEU A 124 -24.88 32.39 -4.58
CA LEU A 124 -23.41 32.35 -4.60
C LEU A 124 -22.85 32.03 -3.21
N ALA A 125 -23.41 32.61 -2.15
CA ALA A 125 -22.99 32.33 -0.78
C ALA A 125 -23.20 30.87 -0.40
N SER A 126 -24.36 30.28 -0.73
CA SER A 126 -24.62 28.85 -0.51
C SER A 126 -23.66 27.97 -1.30
N TYR A 127 -23.42 28.29 -2.57
CA TYR A 127 -22.49 27.55 -3.42
C TYR A 127 -21.05 27.57 -2.87
N VAL A 128 -20.51 28.77 -2.59
CA VAL A 128 -19.16 28.94 -2.02
C VAL A 128 -19.05 28.23 -0.68
N GLY A 129 -20.05 28.39 0.20
CA GLY A 129 -20.07 27.72 1.50
C GLY A 129 -20.01 26.20 1.40
N ALA A 130 -20.72 25.59 0.45
CA ALA A 130 -20.66 24.14 0.23
C ALA A 130 -19.27 23.69 -0.25
N ILE A 131 -18.65 24.43 -1.17
CA ILE A 131 -17.29 24.14 -1.65
C ILE A 131 -16.27 24.29 -0.51
N ASP A 132 -16.39 25.33 0.31
CA ASP A 132 -15.50 25.59 1.43
C ASP A 132 -15.59 24.48 2.49
N GLN A 133 -16.81 24.04 2.81
CA GLN A 133 -17.01 22.91 3.71
C GLN A 133 -16.35 21.63 3.19
N GLY A 134 -16.53 21.33 1.90
CA GLY A 134 -15.88 20.19 1.25
C GLY A 134 -14.35 20.29 1.28
N ARG A 135 -13.81 21.48 1.00
CA ARG A 135 -12.36 21.75 1.05
C ARG A 135 -11.81 21.53 2.45
N ILE A 136 -12.46 22.09 3.47
CA ILE A 136 -12.04 21.95 4.87
C ILE A 136 -12.14 20.49 5.32
N TRP A 137 -13.18 19.78 4.90
CA TRP A 137 -13.32 18.35 5.20
C TRP A 137 -12.19 17.52 4.58
N LEU A 138 -11.84 17.80 3.32
CA LEU A 138 -10.77 17.12 2.63
C LEU A 138 -9.41 17.40 3.29
N ASP A 139 -9.14 18.67 3.60
CA ASP A 139 -7.92 19.12 4.26
C ASP A 139 -7.71 18.44 5.62
N ARG A 140 -8.76 18.40 6.45
CA ARG A 140 -8.74 17.67 7.73
C ARG A 140 -8.45 16.19 7.51
N THR A 141 -9.16 15.57 6.56
CA THR A 141 -9.00 14.14 6.28
C THR A 141 -7.57 13.81 5.86
N VAL A 142 -6.97 14.61 4.97
CA VAL A 142 -5.59 14.43 4.51
C VAL A 142 -4.60 14.66 5.65
N THR A 143 -4.77 15.74 6.41
CA THR A 143 -3.88 16.09 7.52
C THR A 143 -3.86 15.00 8.59
N THR A 144 -5.03 14.52 9.03
CA THR A 144 -5.12 13.41 10.00
C THR A 144 -4.43 12.13 9.50
N ARG A 145 -4.45 11.85 8.19
CA ARG A 145 -3.76 10.69 7.61
C ARG A 145 -2.24 10.87 7.60
N ILE A 146 -1.76 12.07 7.33
CA ILE A 146 -0.32 12.39 7.35
C ILE A 146 0.22 12.34 8.78
N GLU A 147 -0.53 12.87 9.75
CA GLU A 147 -0.19 12.81 11.17
C GLU A 147 -0.07 11.37 11.65
N ALA A 148 -1.03 10.49 11.32
CA ALA A 148 -0.99 9.08 11.69
C ALA A 148 0.25 8.33 11.16
N LEU A 149 0.76 8.71 9.98
CA LEU A 149 2.00 8.15 9.42
C LEU A 149 3.26 8.68 10.11
N THR A 150 3.20 9.91 10.60
CA THR A 150 4.35 10.59 11.22
C THR A 150 4.46 10.26 12.72
N SER A 151 3.34 9.99 13.40
CA SER A 151 3.30 9.66 14.84
C SER A 151 3.47 8.17 15.14
N GLY A 152 3.53 7.31 14.11
CA GLY A 152 3.67 5.85 14.23
C GLY A 152 5.12 5.33 14.25
N ASN A 153 6.09 6.24 14.34
CA ASN A 153 7.53 5.96 14.46
C ASN A 153 8.12 6.80 15.61
#